data_AF-R7RXZ1-F1
#
_entry.id   AF-R7RXZ1-F1
#
_cell.length_a   1.000
_cell.length_b   1.000
_cell.length_c   1.000
_cell.angle_alpha   90.00
_cell.angle_beta   90.00
_cell.angle_gamma   90.00
#
_symmetry.space_group_name_H-M   'P 1'
#
loop_
_entity.id
_entity.type
_entity.pdbx_description
1 polymer ?
#
loop_
_entity_poly.entity_id
_entity_poly.type
_entity_poly.pdbx_seq_one_letter_code
_entity_poly.pdbx_strand_id
1 'polypeptide(L)'
;MNATTEVMNKLFRDRDFYSFGKAMAPLIIKVEYLLLTAAWPEAEARRTGFPCRTYQEAWPLGAKAIRERGVPEETYLADILDVKYLMSLGQEDESRAMAASLTEKHPNVPFFYYVASLREEDMQLGLQYAKKGLKCPGLTPYVRFNLLYCTLYNAFQISQDKLRFASTASAQTIAEGFAYARSSIEDAETYMREAPPDCRWLRPIIYMWIQNLLLLRGHELTLKSPELVEAKRRLKLADKTSLLLNQRLNRSFGRMTSLVFLERMGDAWAEWGPIVTEWQESVAVFESSLPPPVDVPNDDSEEGYLAWSERVNNAVAAEGSNGDDTSWRKAMAEVGKFTSAEWDSLVEMNRCAWCRTPSVVLKKCRGQCSTKYCDKTCQKQDWPSHKKVCEDYNGTI
;
A
#
# COMPACT_ATOMS: atom_id res chain seq x y z
N MET A 1 11.85 -10.32 31.58
CA MET A 1 10.77 -11.31 31.41
C MET A 1 9.77 -10.70 30.43
N ASN A 2 9.20 -11.46 29.48
CA ASN A 2 8.36 -10.88 28.43
C ASN A 2 7.03 -10.41 29.02
N ALA A 3 6.62 -9.15 28.81
CA ALA A 3 5.40 -8.56 29.41
C ALA A 3 4.14 -9.40 29.16
N THR A 4 4.07 -10.11 28.02
CA THR A 4 3.00 -11.07 27.72
C THR A 4 2.94 -12.21 28.73
N THR A 5 4.09 -12.79 29.12
CA THR A 5 4.17 -13.88 30.10
C THR A 5 3.69 -13.41 31.48
N GLU A 6 3.99 -12.17 31.87
CA GLU A 6 3.54 -11.60 33.13
C GLU A 6 2.02 -11.45 33.17
N VAL A 7 1.41 -10.94 32.09
CA VAL A 7 -0.06 -10.84 31.95
C VAL A 7 -0.71 -12.22 32.02
N MET A 8 -0.13 -13.23 31.36
CA MET A 8 -0.66 -14.60 31.38
C MET A 8 -0.54 -15.28 32.74
N ASN A 9 0.59 -15.10 33.42
CA ASN A 9 0.78 -15.62 34.78
C ASN A 9 -0.16 -14.94 35.77
N LYS A 10 -0.43 -13.64 35.61
CA LYS A 10 -1.40 -12.92 36.43
C LYS A 10 -2.82 -13.43 36.20
N LEU A 11 -3.24 -13.65 34.95
CA LEU A 11 -4.54 -14.25 34.64
C LEU A 11 -4.70 -15.62 35.32
N PHE A 12 -3.66 -16.47 35.24
CA PHE A 12 -3.72 -17.81 35.83
C PHE A 12 -3.94 -17.79 37.35
N ARG A 13 -3.31 -16.83 38.05
CA ARG A 13 -3.45 -16.65 39.50
C ARG A 13 -4.77 -15.99 39.88
N ASP A 14 -5.09 -14.86 39.26
CA ASP A 14 -6.15 -13.96 39.73
C ASP A 14 -7.52 -14.32 39.13
N ARG A 15 -7.53 -15.08 38.03
CA ARG A 15 -8.74 -15.45 37.25
C ARG A 15 -9.55 -14.24 36.74
N ASP A 16 -8.93 -13.06 36.73
CA ASP A 16 -9.54 -11.82 36.27
C ASP A 16 -9.37 -11.64 34.75
N PHE A 17 -10.35 -12.12 34.00
CA PHE A 17 -10.39 -12.00 32.54
C PHE A 17 -10.59 -10.55 32.06
N TYR A 18 -11.20 -9.68 32.86
CA TYR A 18 -11.40 -8.28 32.50
C TYR A 18 -10.07 -7.51 32.53
N SER A 19 -9.33 -7.60 33.63
CA SER A 19 -7.99 -6.99 33.74
C SER A 19 -7.02 -7.59 32.73
N PHE A 20 -7.11 -8.90 32.49
CA PHE A 20 -6.35 -9.57 31.45
C PHE A 20 -6.63 -8.98 30.05
N GLY A 21 -7.89 -8.88 29.65
CA GLY A 21 -8.26 -8.37 28.32
C GLY A 21 -7.74 -6.95 28.10
N LYS A 22 -7.90 -6.07 29.09
CA LYS A 22 -7.40 -4.69 29.06
C LYS A 22 -5.88 -4.59 28.96
N ALA A 23 -5.15 -5.48 29.62
CA ALA A 23 -3.69 -5.51 29.56
C ALA A 23 -3.18 -6.13 28.25
N MET A 24 -3.90 -7.11 27.70
CA MET A 24 -3.45 -7.88 26.54
C MET A 24 -3.68 -7.16 25.21
N ALA A 25 -4.83 -6.50 25.01
CA ALA A 25 -5.14 -5.82 23.74
C ALA A 25 -4.07 -4.79 23.32
N PRO A 26 -3.53 -3.93 24.21
CA PRO A 26 -2.43 -3.03 23.87
C PRO A 26 -1.10 -3.72 23.55
N LEU A 27 -0.87 -4.94 24.06
CA LEU A 27 0.32 -5.73 23.74
C LEU A 27 0.20 -6.39 22.37
N ILE A 28 -0.99 -6.89 22.01
CA ILE A 28 -1.28 -7.48 20.70
C ILE A 28 -0.91 -6.53 19.57
N ILE A 29 -1.20 -5.25 19.73
CA ILE A 29 -0.93 -4.25 18.70
C ILE A 29 0.51 -3.73 18.73
N LYS A 30 1.40 -4.23 19.60
CA LYS A 30 2.81 -3.82 19.63
C LYS A 30 3.74 -4.83 18.99
N VAL A 31 3.31 -6.08 18.81
CA VAL A 31 4.16 -7.16 18.29
C VAL A 31 3.39 -8.08 17.36
N GLU A 32 4.06 -8.57 16.32
CA GLU A 32 3.48 -9.49 15.33
C GLU A 32 3.23 -10.88 15.92
N TYR A 33 4.27 -11.41 16.56
CA TYR A 33 4.29 -12.71 17.21
C TYR A 33 4.29 -12.53 18.71
N LEU A 34 3.12 -12.73 19.30
CA LEU A 34 3.05 -13.05 20.72
C LEU A 34 3.52 -14.48 20.93
N LEU A 35 3.60 -14.92 22.19
CA LEU A 35 3.76 -16.32 22.56
C LEU A 35 2.47 -17.12 22.22
N LEU A 36 2.11 -17.14 20.94
CA LEU A 36 0.86 -17.68 20.41
C LEU A 36 0.73 -19.16 20.73
N THR A 37 1.82 -19.91 20.67
CA THR A 37 1.85 -21.36 20.88
C THR A 37 2.16 -21.79 22.30
N ALA A 38 2.26 -20.84 23.25
CA ALA A 38 2.50 -21.19 24.64
C ALA A 38 1.21 -21.73 25.30
N ALA A 39 1.40 -22.70 26.18
CA ALA A 39 0.34 -23.32 26.95
C ALA A 39 0.66 -23.21 28.44
N TRP A 40 -0.38 -23.21 29.27
CA TRP A 40 -0.18 -23.45 30.69
C TRP A 40 0.13 -24.93 30.94
N PRO A 41 0.91 -25.28 31.97
CA PRO A 41 1.17 -26.68 32.31
C PRO A 41 -0.13 -27.46 32.48
N GLU A 42 -0.35 -28.48 31.65
CA GLU A 42 -1.64 -29.20 31.55
C GLU A 42 -2.08 -29.80 32.89
N ALA A 43 -1.14 -30.38 33.65
CA ALA A 43 -1.39 -30.94 34.97
C ALA A 43 -1.91 -29.89 35.97
N GLU A 44 -1.45 -28.64 35.85
CA GLU A 44 -1.78 -27.56 36.76
C GLU A 44 -3.06 -26.83 36.36
N ALA A 45 -3.29 -26.66 35.05
CA ALA A 45 -4.56 -26.17 34.52
C ALA A 45 -5.73 -27.10 34.91
N ARG A 46 -5.56 -28.42 34.80
CA ARG A 46 -6.56 -29.41 35.24
C ARG A 46 -6.79 -29.38 36.75
N ARG A 47 -5.72 -29.34 37.54
CA ARG A 47 -5.82 -29.31 39.02
C ARG A 47 -6.58 -28.09 39.52
N THR A 48 -6.43 -26.95 38.84
CA THR A 48 -7.01 -25.66 39.26
C THR A 48 -8.32 -25.33 38.53
N GLY A 49 -8.84 -26.24 37.70
CA GLY A 49 -10.07 -26.01 36.91
C GLY A 49 -9.98 -24.79 36.00
N PHE A 50 -8.79 -24.42 35.51
CA PHE A 50 -8.63 -23.27 34.63
C PHE A 50 -9.25 -23.56 33.26
N PRO A 51 -10.08 -22.65 32.70
CA PRO A 51 -10.86 -22.96 31.51
C PRO A 51 -10.05 -22.96 30.21
N CYS A 52 -8.81 -22.46 30.22
CA CYS A 52 -7.96 -22.37 29.03
C CYS A 52 -6.78 -23.35 29.10
N ARG A 53 -6.50 -24.03 28.00
CA ARG A 53 -5.31 -24.87 27.81
C ARG A 53 -4.18 -24.07 27.17
N THR A 54 -4.52 -23.27 26.17
CA THR A 54 -3.57 -22.43 25.44
C THR A 54 -3.78 -20.95 25.75
N TYR A 55 -2.72 -20.16 25.59
CA TYR A 55 -2.76 -18.71 25.79
C TYR A 55 -3.81 -18.00 24.91
N GLN A 56 -4.06 -18.52 23.71
CA GLN A 56 -5.01 -17.96 22.74
C GLN A 56 -6.46 -18.13 23.18
N GLU A 57 -6.80 -19.25 23.84
CA GLU A 57 -8.17 -19.53 24.34
C GLU A 57 -8.63 -18.52 25.40
N ALA A 58 -7.70 -17.79 26.02
CA ALA A 58 -8.05 -16.74 26.99
C ALA A 58 -8.57 -15.47 26.32
N TRP A 59 -8.27 -15.21 25.03
CA TRP A 59 -8.64 -13.96 24.38
C TRP A 59 -10.14 -13.77 24.22
N PRO A 60 -10.93 -14.75 23.74
CA PRO A 60 -12.39 -14.60 23.66
C PRO A 60 -13.03 -14.42 25.04
N LEU A 61 -12.47 -15.06 26.08
CA LEU A 61 -12.95 -14.88 27.47
C LEU A 61 -12.65 -13.47 28.00
N GLY A 62 -11.48 -12.91 27.68
CA GLY A 62 -11.15 -11.51 27.99
C GLY A 62 -12.05 -10.52 27.23
N ALA A 63 -12.31 -10.77 25.94
CA ALA A 63 -13.21 -9.97 25.14
C ALA A 63 -14.63 -9.98 25.69
N LYS A 64 -15.14 -11.17 26.06
CA LYS A 64 -16.43 -11.34 26.73
C LYS A 64 -16.49 -10.55 28.05
N ALA A 65 -15.48 -10.68 28.90
CA ALA A 65 -15.44 -9.98 30.19
C ALA A 65 -15.42 -8.45 30.04
N ILE A 66 -14.74 -7.91 29.01
CA ILE A 66 -14.78 -6.47 28.68
C ILE A 66 -16.20 -6.05 28.28
N ARG A 67 -16.87 -6.83 27.42
CA ARG A 67 -18.24 -6.52 26.98
C ARG A 67 -19.25 -6.59 28.10
N GLU A 68 -19.15 -7.58 28.99
CA GLU A 68 -20.02 -7.74 30.16
C GLU A 68 -19.90 -6.58 31.16
N ARG A 69 -18.73 -5.93 31.23
CA ARG A 69 -18.56 -4.73 32.05
C ARG A 69 -19.35 -3.53 31.50
N GLY A 70 -19.58 -3.48 30.19
CA GLY A 70 -20.45 -2.49 29.56
C GLY A 70 -19.85 -1.07 29.46
N VAL A 71 -18.53 -0.91 29.51
CA VAL A 71 -17.86 0.39 29.33
C VAL A 71 -17.68 0.68 27.83
N PRO A 72 -18.39 1.66 27.24
CA PRO A 72 -18.38 1.89 25.79
C PRO A 72 -16.98 2.19 25.22
N GLU A 73 -16.17 2.94 25.96
CA GLU A 73 -14.82 3.35 25.54
C GLU A 73 -13.83 2.19 25.50
N GLU A 74 -14.15 1.05 26.11
CA GLU A 74 -13.28 -0.13 26.15
C GLU A 74 -13.65 -1.18 25.12
N THR A 75 -14.77 -1.01 24.41
CA THR A 75 -15.31 -2.00 23.47
C THR A 75 -14.31 -2.36 22.36
N TYR A 76 -13.51 -1.40 21.89
CA TYR A 76 -12.48 -1.65 20.88
C TYR A 76 -11.38 -2.62 21.35
N LEU A 77 -11.13 -2.71 22.66
CA LEU A 77 -10.15 -3.65 23.23
C LEU A 77 -10.65 -5.09 23.09
N ALA A 78 -11.95 -5.32 23.30
CA ALA A 78 -12.58 -6.63 23.05
C ALA A 78 -12.51 -7.00 21.56
N ASP A 79 -12.76 -6.02 20.70
CA ASP A 79 -12.74 -6.22 19.24
C ASP A 79 -11.31 -6.51 18.72
N ILE A 80 -10.26 -5.92 19.31
CA ILE A 80 -8.85 -6.29 19.03
C ILE A 80 -8.57 -7.76 19.38
N LEU A 81 -9.06 -8.23 20.53
CA LEU A 81 -8.85 -9.60 20.99
C LEU A 81 -9.51 -10.61 20.05
N ASP A 82 -10.75 -10.37 19.62
CA ASP A 82 -11.46 -11.26 18.72
C ASP A 82 -10.84 -11.30 17.33
N VAL A 83 -10.47 -10.15 16.77
CA VAL A 83 -9.77 -10.09 15.48
C VAL A 83 -8.46 -10.87 15.55
N LYS A 84 -7.65 -10.67 16.62
CA LYS A 84 -6.39 -11.39 16.77
C LYS A 84 -6.60 -12.90 16.98
N TYR A 85 -7.67 -13.29 17.66
CA TYR A 85 -8.04 -14.69 17.83
C TYR A 85 -8.31 -15.36 16.48
N LEU A 86 -9.14 -14.76 15.63
CA LEU A 86 -9.41 -15.25 14.27
C LEU A 86 -8.12 -15.36 13.43
N MET A 87 -7.27 -14.34 13.48
CA MET A 87 -5.96 -14.38 12.82
C MET A 87 -5.11 -15.55 13.31
N SER A 88 -5.16 -15.86 14.61
CA SER A 88 -4.37 -16.95 15.21
C SER A 88 -4.88 -18.34 14.85
N LEU A 89 -6.16 -18.46 14.49
CA LEU A 89 -6.77 -19.68 13.95
C LEU A 89 -6.53 -19.84 12.44
N GLY A 90 -5.91 -18.85 11.78
CA GLY A 90 -5.75 -18.85 10.32
C GLY A 90 -7.04 -18.55 9.57
N GLN A 91 -8.08 -18.05 10.26
CA GLN A 91 -9.34 -17.63 9.63
C GLN A 91 -9.18 -16.23 9.04
N GLU A 92 -8.36 -16.13 7.99
CA GLU A 92 -7.96 -14.87 7.39
C GLU A 92 -9.19 -14.08 6.91
N ASP A 93 -10.09 -14.69 6.14
CA ASP A 93 -11.25 -14.00 5.54
C ASP A 93 -12.23 -13.46 6.59
N GLU A 94 -12.54 -14.26 7.61
CA GLU A 94 -13.40 -13.83 8.73
C GLU A 94 -12.75 -12.68 9.52
N SER A 95 -11.44 -12.76 9.76
CA SER A 95 -10.71 -11.70 10.46
C SER A 95 -10.71 -10.38 9.68
N ARG A 96 -10.61 -10.43 8.34
CA ARG A 96 -10.68 -9.25 7.47
C ARG A 96 -12.08 -8.66 7.43
N ALA A 97 -13.10 -9.49 7.22
CA ALA A 97 -14.49 -9.03 7.18
C ALA A 97 -14.88 -8.37 8.50
N MET A 98 -14.50 -8.98 9.63
CA MET A 98 -14.68 -8.37 10.96
C MET A 98 -13.95 -7.04 11.06
N ALA A 99 -12.65 -7.00 10.74
CA ALA A 99 -11.85 -5.78 10.83
C ALA A 99 -12.39 -4.64 9.94
N ALA A 100 -12.85 -4.95 8.73
CA ALA A 100 -13.47 -4.00 7.81
C ALA A 100 -14.70 -3.33 8.46
N SER A 101 -15.61 -4.11 9.05
CA SER A 101 -16.77 -3.57 9.77
C SER A 101 -16.37 -2.70 10.97
N LEU A 102 -15.29 -3.08 11.65
CA LEU A 102 -14.78 -2.35 12.81
C LEU A 102 -14.11 -1.02 12.42
N THR A 103 -13.68 -0.84 11.17
CA THR A 103 -13.16 0.47 10.71
C THR A 103 -14.23 1.55 10.72
N GLU A 104 -15.50 1.20 10.58
CA GLU A 104 -16.62 2.15 10.67
C GLU A 104 -16.97 2.47 12.12
N LYS A 105 -17.00 1.43 12.97
CA LYS A 105 -17.32 1.54 14.40
C LYS A 105 -16.21 2.23 15.21
N HIS A 106 -14.95 1.98 14.83
CA HIS A 106 -13.76 2.44 15.54
C HIS A 106 -12.74 3.07 14.57
N PRO A 107 -13.07 4.21 13.94
CA PRO A 107 -12.29 4.80 12.84
C PRO A 107 -10.89 5.31 13.25
N ASN A 108 -10.59 5.36 14.54
CA ASN A 108 -9.29 5.81 15.07
C ASN A 108 -8.40 4.65 15.54
N VAL A 109 -8.80 3.39 15.32
CA VAL A 109 -8.02 2.21 15.73
C VAL A 109 -7.27 1.65 14.52
N PRO A 110 -5.98 1.97 14.35
CA PRO A 110 -5.24 1.61 13.13
C PRO A 110 -5.09 0.10 12.91
N PHE A 111 -5.19 -0.70 13.98
CA PHE A 111 -5.10 -2.15 13.89
C PHE A 111 -6.19 -2.76 13.01
N PHE A 112 -7.41 -2.21 13.01
CA PHE A 112 -8.49 -2.71 12.16
C PHE A 112 -8.25 -2.42 10.69
N TYR A 113 -7.74 -1.22 10.36
CA TYR A 113 -7.32 -0.90 9.00
C TYR A 113 -6.19 -1.81 8.51
N TYR A 114 -5.24 -2.14 9.40
CA TYR A 114 -4.17 -3.07 9.07
C TYR A 114 -4.74 -4.43 8.69
N VAL A 115 -5.57 -5.03 9.55
CA VAL A 115 -6.12 -6.37 9.29
C VAL A 115 -7.02 -6.36 8.06
N ALA A 116 -7.85 -5.34 7.87
CA ALA A 116 -8.68 -5.19 6.67
C ALA A 116 -7.85 -5.04 5.38
N SER A 117 -6.63 -4.49 5.46
CA SER A 117 -5.75 -4.35 4.28
C SER A 117 -4.95 -5.60 3.92
N LEU A 118 -4.81 -6.55 4.84
CA LEU A 118 -3.97 -7.73 4.65
C LEU A 118 -4.55 -8.64 3.59
N ARG A 119 -3.87 -8.84 2.45
CA ARG A 119 -4.32 -9.81 1.42
C ARG A 119 -5.78 -9.61 0.97
N GLU A 120 -6.24 -8.36 0.96
CA GLU A 120 -7.54 -8.01 0.40
C GLU A 120 -7.57 -8.41 -1.08
N GLU A 121 -8.68 -9.03 -1.52
CA GLU A 121 -8.83 -9.51 -2.90
C GLU A 121 -8.88 -8.32 -3.86
N ASP A 122 -9.63 -7.29 -3.47
CA ASP A 122 -9.57 -5.98 -4.12
C ASP A 122 -8.38 -5.18 -3.59
N MET A 123 -7.27 -5.24 -4.33
CA MET A 123 -6.04 -4.53 -3.98
C MET A 123 -6.24 -3.01 -3.86
N GLN A 124 -7.18 -2.40 -4.60
CA GLN A 124 -7.46 -0.97 -4.46
C GLN A 124 -8.13 -0.69 -3.12
N LEU A 125 -9.08 -1.52 -2.71
CA LEU A 125 -9.70 -1.43 -1.40
C LEU A 125 -8.67 -1.67 -0.28
N GLY A 126 -7.81 -2.68 -0.43
CA GLY A 126 -6.70 -2.94 0.50
C GLY A 126 -5.75 -1.76 0.63
N LEU A 127 -5.38 -1.12 -0.48
CA LEU A 127 -4.56 0.09 -0.51
C LEU A 127 -5.27 1.26 0.21
N GLN A 128 -6.58 1.43 -0.01
CA GLN A 128 -7.35 2.44 0.68
C GLN A 128 -7.34 2.20 2.20
N TYR A 129 -7.66 0.99 2.67
CA TYR A 129 -7.61 0.68 4.10
C TYR A 129 -6.23 0.98 4.69
N ALA A 130 -5.16 0.56 4.01
CA ALA A 130 -3.80 0.78 4.49
C ALA A 130 -3.46 2.28 4.61
N LYS A 131 -3.74 3.08 3.57
CA LYS A 131 -3.46 4.53 3.60
C LYS A 131 -4.32 5.28 4.62
N LYS A 132 -5.58 4.87 4.83
CA LYS A 132 -6.44 5.43 5.89
C LYS A 132 -5.90 5.08 7.28
N GLY A 133 -5.49 3.83 7.50
CA GLY A 133 -4.89 3.38 8.76
C GLY A 133 -3.65 4.17 9.15
N LEU A 134 -2.83 4.57 8.17
CA LEU A 134 -1.65 5.42 8.40
C LEU A 134 -1.98 6.85 8.87
N LYS A 135 -3.23 7.30 8.72
CA LYS A 135 -3.72 8.59 9.22
C LYS A 135 -4.28 8.52 10.64
N CYS A 136 -4.53 7.32 11.17
CA CYS A 136 -5.03 7.17 12.53
C CYS A 136 -3.97 7.58 13.57
N PRO A 137 -4.38 8.14 14.72
CA PRO A 137 -3.46 8.43 15.83
C PRO A 137 -2.98 7.13 16.50
N GLY A 138 -1.91 7.23 17.30
CA GLY A 138 -1.48 6.14 18.18
C GLY A 138 -0.90 4.90 17.46
N LEU A 139 -0.40 5.06 16.24
CA LEU A 139 0.28 4.00 15.51
C LEU A 139 1.47 3.44 16.30
N THR A 140 1.42 2.15 16.62
CA THR A 140 2.61 1.44 17.10
C THR A 140 3.56 1.18 15.92
N PRO A 141 4.87 0.99 16.15
CA PRO A 141 5.80 0.61 15.08
C PRO A 141 5.35 -0.65 14.33
N TYR A 142 4.82 -1.64 15.04
CA TYR A 142 4.28 -2.86 14.45
C TYR A 142 3.16 -2.57 13.46
N VAL A 143 2.13 -1.82 13.87
CA VAL A 143 0.98 -1.54 13.00
C VAL A 143 1.39 -0.62 11.85
N ARG A 144 2.23 0.39 12.13
CA ARG A 144 2.73 1.34 11.12
C ARG A 144 3.50 0.65 10.00
N PHE A 145 4.48 -0.17 10.33
CA PHE A 145 5.30 -0.83 9.31
C PHE A 145 4.50 -1.85 8.51
N ASN A 146 3.55 -2.56 9.12
CA ASN A 146 2.71 -3.45 8.34
C ASN A 146 1.72 -2.70 7.44
N LEU A 147 1.17 -1.56 7.87
CA LEU A 147 0.37 -0.69 7.00
C LEU A 147 1.19 -0.15 5.83
N LEU A 148 2.41 0.36 6.06
CA LEU A 148 3.32 0.81 4.99
C LEU A 148 3.68 -0.32 4.03
N TYR A 149 3.85 -1.54 4.53
CA TYR A 149 4.04 -2.70 3.67
C TYR A 149 2.80 -2.96 2.81
N CYS A 150 1.60 -2.93 3.40
CA CYS A 150 0.34 -3.11 2.65
C CYS A 150 0.12 -2.01 1.61
N THR A 151 0.42 -0.74 1.90
CA THR A 151 0.28 0.33 0.91
C THR A 151 1.19 0.11 -0.28
N LEU A 152 2.47 -0.19 -0.01
CA LEU A 152 3.46 -0.44 -1.03
C LEU A 152 3.12 -1.68 -1.85
N TYR A 153 2.79 -2.80 -1.21
CA TYR A 153 2.52 -4.08 -1.86
C TYR A 153 1.30 -3.97 -2.77
N ASN A 154 0.18 -3.43 -2.28
CA ASN A 154 -1.02 -3.29 -3.08
C ASN A 154 -0.78 -2.34 -4.26
N ALA A 155 -0.13 -1.19 -4.05
CA ALA A 155 0.21 -0.28 -5.14
C ALA A 155 1.17 -0.90 -6.16
N PHE A 156 2.17 -1.66 -5.71
CA PHE A 156 3.08 -2.39 -6.59
C PHE A 156 2.31 -3.38 -7.47
N GLN A 157 1.46 -4.22 -6.87
CA GLN A 157 0.72 -5.23 -7.62
C GLN A 157 -0.29 -4.61 -8.60
N ILE A 158 -1.02 -3.56 -8.20
CA ILE A 158 -1.93 -2.85 -9.12
C ILE A 158 -1.15 -2.27 -10.30
N SER A 159 0.04 -1.71 -10.05
CA SER A 159 0.90 -1.20 -11.12
C SER A 159 1.30 -2.31 -12.10
N GLN A 160 1.79 -3.44 -11.57
CA GLN A 160 2.16 -4.59 -12.40
C GLN A 160 0.96 -5.10 -13.21
N ASP A 161 -0.21 -5.26 -12.61
CA ASP A 161 -1.40 -5.77 -13.31
C ASP A 161 -1.87 -4.85 -14.43
N LYS A 162 -1.81 -3.52 -14.22
CA LYS A 162 -2.17 -2.54 -15.25
C LYS A 162 -1.18 -2.49 -16.40
N LEU A 163 0.10 -2.69 -16.12
CA LEU A 163 1.18 -2.56 -17.11
C LEU A 163 1.54 -3.89 -17.77
N ARG A 164 1.09 -5.02 -17.22
CA ARG A 164 1.35 -6.36 -17.75
C ARG A 164 0.92 -6.53 -19.21
N PHE A 165 -0.19 -5.91 -19.58
CA PHE A 165 -0.73 -5.93 -20.94
C PHE A 165 -0.74 -4.52 -21.54
N ALA A 166 0.30 -3.72 -21.27
CA ALA A 166 0.41 -2.35 -21.76
C ALA A 166 0.24 -2.24 -23.29
N SER A 167 0.67 -3.26 -24.04
CA SER A 167 0.51 -3.32 -25.50
C SER A 167 -0.95 -3.35 -25.98
N THR A 168 -1.91 -3.69 -25.12
CA THR A 168 -3.34 -3.69 -25.44
C THR A 168 -4.15 -2.81 -24.49
N ALA A 169 -3.47 -2.06 -23.62
CA ALA A 169 -4.11 -1.23 -22.61
C ALA A 169 -4.41 0.16 -23.15
N SER A 170 -5.47 0.80 -22.64
CA SER A 170 -5.70 2.22 -22.91
C SER A 170 -4.60 3.08 -22.30
N ALA A 171 -4.34 4.26 -22.87
CA ALA A 171 -3.38 5.22 -22.29
C ALA A 171 -3.73 5.58 -20.83
N GLN A 172 -5.03 5.65 -20.49
CA GLN A 172 -5.49 5.81 -19.11
C GLN A 172 -5.01 4.67 -18.19
N THR A 173 -5.16 3.42 -18.63
CA THR A 173 -4.73 2.25 -17.84
C THR A 173 -3.22 2.26 -17.61
N ILE A 174 -2.46 2.65 -18.63
CA ILE A 174 -1.01 2.79 -18.54
C ILE A 174 -0.64 3.89 -17.54
N ALA A 175 -1.26 5.06 -17.66
CA ALA A 175 -1.02 6.19 -16.75
C ALA A 175 -1.35 5.84 -15.29
N GLU A 176 -2.45 5.13 -15.06
CA GLU A 176 -2.79 4.61 -13.74
C GLU A 176 -1.70 3.67 -13.21
N GLY A 177 -1.20 2.75 -14.05
CA GLY A 177 -0.12 1.84 -13.71
C GLY A 177 1.14 2.59 -13.22
N PHE A 178 1.53 3.64 -13.93
CA PHE A 178 2.64 4.52 -13.54
C PHE A 178 2.34 5.27 -12.22
N ALA A 179 1.12 5.76 -12.02
CA ALA A 179 0.70 6.42 -10.79
C ALA A 179 0.81 5.51 -9.56
N TYR A 180 0.41 4.25 -9.70
CA TYR A 180 0.56 3.26 -8.64
C TYR A 180 2.04 2.90 -8.38
N ALA A 181 2.88 2.79 -9.42
CA ALA A 181 4.33 2.58 -9.25
C ALA A 181 4.96 3.74 -8.47
N ARG A 182 4.64 4.98 -8.83
CA ARG A 182 5.11 6.18 -8.11
C ARG A 182 4.66 6.20 -6.65
N SER A 183 3.38 5.94 -6.39
CA SER A 183 2.87 5.84 -5.01
C SER A 183 3.58 4.74 -4.22
N SER A 184 3.89 3.61 -4.85
CA SER A 184 4.60 2.51 -4.21
C SER A 184 6.04 2.89 -3.85
N ILE A 185 6.74 3.68 -4.69
CA ILE A 185 8.06 4.23 -4.39
C ILE A 185 8.05 5.18 -3.19
N GLU A 186 7.10 6.12 -3.13
CA GLU A 186 6.99 7.07 -2.02
C GLU A 186 6.78 6.37 -0.66
N ASP A 187 5.93 5.34 -0.65
CA ASP A 187 5.68 4.51 0.52
C ASP A 187 6.92 3.66 0.87
N ALA A 188 7.68 3.18 -0.14
CA ALA A 188 8.93 2.44 0.04
C ALA A 188 10.04 3.29 0.67
N GLU A 189 10.22 4.52 0.17
CA GLU A 189 11.19 5.47 0.69
C GLU A 189 10.87 5.82 2.14
N THR A 190 9.59 6.00 2.46
CA THR A 190 9.13 6.21 3.83
C THR A 190 9.43 5.00 4.72
N TYR A 191 9.11 3.79 4.26
CA TYR A 191 9.43 2.57 4.99
C TYR A 191 10.94 2.44 5.22
N MET A 192 11.76 2.56 4.17
CA MET A 192 13.21 2.42 4.28
C MET A 192 13.81 3.49 5.20
N ARG A 193 13.33 4.72 5.16
CA ARG A 193 13.82 5.79 6.04
C ARG A 193 13.56 5.50 7.52
N GLU A 194 12.43 4.88 7.84
CA GLU A 194 11.96 4.72 9.22
C GLU A 194 12.23 3.33 9.82
N ALA A 195 12.31 2.29 8.98
CA ALA A 195 12.40 0.91 9.45
C ALA A 195 13.81 0.56 9.94
N PRO A 196 13.93 -0.15 11.08
CA PRO A 196 15.19 -0.72 11.52
C PRO A 196 15.68 -1.82 10.55
N PRO A 197 16.99 -2.11 10.53
CA PRO A 197 17.59 -3.04 9.58
C PRO A 197 17.17 -4.52 9.76
N ASP A 198 16.57 -4.86 10.91
CA ASP A 198 16.02 -6.18 11.24
C ASP A 198 14.53 -6.32 10.93
N CYS A 199 13.88 -5.26 10.41
CA CYS A 199 12.49 -5.35 9.98
C CYS A 199 12.32 -6.42 8.90
N ARG A 200 11.40 -7.35 9.14
CA ARG A 200 11.06 -8.47 8.26
C ARG A 200 10.86 -8.05 6.80
N TRP A 201 10.10 -6.98 6.58
CA TRP A 201 9.67 -6.58 5.24
C TRP A 201 10.68 -5.71 4.51
N LEU A 202 11.79 -5.29 5.17
CA LEU A 202 12.76 -4.38 4.56
C LEU A 202 13.33 -4.94 3.25
N ARG A 203 13.68 -6.23 3.20
CA ARG A 203 14.22 -6.87 1.99
C ARG A 203 13.18 -6.91 0.85
N PRO A 204 11.96 -7.49 1.03
CA PRO A 204 10.90 -7.41 0.03
C PRO A 204 10.63 -5.99 -0.48
N ILE A 205 10.63 -5.01 0.42
CA ILE A 205 10.37 -3.60 0.08
C ILE A 205 11.47 -3.03 -0.81
N ILE A 206 12.74 -3.30 -0.51
CA ILE A 206 13.83 -2.85 -1.38
C ILE A 206 13.72 -3.51 -2.77
N TYR A 207 13.29 -4.78 -2.86
CA TYR A 207 13.10 -5.44 -4.16
C TYR A 207 12.01 -4.76 -5.00
N MET A 208 10.85 -4.51 -4.40
CA MET A 208 9.73 -3.82 -5.07
C MET A 208 10.12 -2.38 -5.45
N TRP A 209 10.87 -1.69 -4.59
CA TRP A 209 11.39 -0.36 -4.88
C TRP A 209 12.33 -0.34 -6.08
N ILE A 210 13.31 -1.26 -6.15
CA ILE A 210 14.21 -1.41 -7.32
C ILE A 210 13.41 -1.67 -8.60
N GLN A 211 12.39 -2.53 -8.54
CA GLN A 211 11.57 -2.87 -9.70
C GLN A 211 10.72 -1.69 -10.18
N ASN A 212 10.12 -0.91 -9.27
CA ASN A 212 9.41 0.30 -9.65
C ASN A 212 10.36 1.39 -10.16
N LEU A 213 11.57 1.51 -9.61
CA LEU A 213 12.58 2.44 -10.15
C LEU A 213 12.90 2.08 -11.60
N LEU A 214 13.14 0.80 -11.89
CA LEU A 214 13.36 0.34 -13.27
C LEU A 214 12.19 0.71 -14.17
N LEU A 215 10.96 0.50 -13.70
CA LEU A 215 9.76 0.82 -14.46
C LEU A 215 9.64 2.31 -14.77
N LEU A 216 9.88 3.19 -13.78
CA LEU A 216 9.68 4.63 -13.94
C LEU A 216 10.82 5.32 -14.70
N ARG A 217 12.07 4.86 -14.50
CA ARG A 217 13.26 5.58 -14.98
C ARG A 217 14.01 4.84 -16.09
N GLY A 218 13.77 3.54 -16.26
CA GLY A 218 14.33 2.75 -17.36
C GLY A 218 15.82 2.98 -17.57
N HIS A 219 16.16 3.46 -18.77
CA HIS A 219 17.53 3.68 -19.26
C HIS A 219 18.27 4.83 -18.55
N GLU A 220 17.57 5.72 -17.84
CA GLU A 220 18.21 6.77 -17.04
C GLU A 220 18.92 6.22 -15.79
N LEU A 221 18.57 5.00 -15.39
CA LEU A 221 19.23 4.32 -14.28
C LEU A 221 20.55 3.74 -14.72
N THR A 222 21.60 4.10 -13.98
CA THR A 222 22.92 3.51 -14.09
C THR A 222 23.28 2.83 -12.77
N LEU A 223 24.27 1.93 -12.80
CA LEU A 223 24.79 1.32 -11.58
C LEU A 223 25.37 2.33 -10.57
N LYS A 224 25.60 3.58 -11.00
CA LYS A 224 26.08 4.69 -10.17
C LYS A 224 24.95 5.61 -9.68
N SER A 225 23.70 5.38 -10.12
CA SER A 225 22.55 6.17 -9.67
C SER A 225 22.44 6.08 -8.14
N PRO A 226 22.32 7.22 -7.42
CA PRO A 226 22.31 7.27 -5.96
C PRO A 226 21.32 6.29 -5.32
N GLU A 227 20.16 6.12 -5.95
CA GLU A 227 19.08 5.24 -5.51
C GLU A 227 19.51 3.78 -5.51
N LEU A 228 20.18 3.31 -6.57
CA LEU A 228 20.65 1.93 -6.67
C LEU A 228 21.85 1.65 -5.77
N VAL A 229 22.72 2.65 -5.58
CA VAL A 229 23.81 2.57 -4.60
C VAL A 229 23.24 2.39 -3.19
N GLU A 230 22.23 3.19 -2.84
CA GLU A 230 21.54 3.08 -1.56
C GLU A 230 20.80 1.75 -1.42
N ALA A 231 20.13 1.28 -2.47
CA ALA A 231 19.47 -0.03 -2.50
C ALA A 231 20.46 -1.16 -2.18
N LYS A 232 21.61 -1.19 -2.87
CA LYS A 232 22.68 -2.17 -2.65
C LYS A 232 23.21 -2.12 -1.21
N ARG A 233 23.45 -0.92 -0.68
CA ARG A 233 23.92 -0.72 0.70
C ARG A 233 22.94 -1.28 1.72
N ARG A 234 21.65 -0.96 1.56
CA ARG A 234 20.57 -1.42 2.46
C ARG A 234 20.34 -2.92 2.38
N LEU A 235 20.33 -3.50 1.18
CA LEU A 235 20.21 -4.95 1.00
C LEU A 235 21.35 -5.69 1.68
N LYS A 236 22.59 -5.22 1.53
CA LYS A 236 23.76 -5.82 2.19
C LYS A 236 23.63 -5.77 3.71
N LEU A 237 23.16 -4.65 4.27
CA LEU A 237 22.93 -4.51 5.70
C LEU A 237 21.82 -5.46 6.18
N ALA A 238 20.67 -5.49 5.50
CA ALA A 238 19.54 -6.34 5.86
C ALA A 238 19.88 -7.83 5.77
N ASP A 239 20.62 -8.24 4.73
CA ASP A 239 21.10 -9.62 4.59
C ASP A 239 22.04 -10.02 5.73
N LYS A 240 22.99 -9.14 6.11
CA LYS A 240 23.88 -9.37 7.26
C LYS A 240 23.09 -9.52 8.55
N THR A 241 22.11 -8.66 8.79
CA THR A 241 21.24 -8.72 9.97
C THR A 241 20.43 -10.01 10.01
N SER A 242 19.83 -10.42 8.88
CA SER A 242 19.10 -11.69 8.79
C SER A 242 19.99 -12.89 9.12
N LEU A 243 21.22 -12.93 8.61
CA LEU A 243 22.17 -14.02 8.92
C LEU A 243 22.54 -14.04 10.41
N LEU A 244 22.73 -12.88 11.04
CA LEU A 244 22.97 -12.79 12.50
C LEU A 244 21.79 -13.29 13.31
N LEU A 245 20.56 -13.10 12.82
CA LEU A 245 19.32 -13.60 13.43
C LEU A 245 18.98 -15.05 13.03
N ASN A 246 19.90 -15.77 12.39
CA ASN A 246 19.71 -17.12 11.87
C ASN A 246 18.50 -17.27 10.93
N GLN A 247 18.17 -16.20 10.19
CA GLN A 247 17.12 -16.20 9.18
C GLN A 247 17.69 -16.60 7.83
N ARG A 248 16.94 -17.40 7.07
CA ARG A 248 17.33 -17.82 5.71
C ARG A 248 17.19 -16.68 4.71
N LEU A 249 18.14 -16.61 3.77
CA LEU A 249 18.03 -15.74 2.59
C LEU A 249 17.32 -16.53 1.49
N ASN A 250 15.99 -16.43 1.44
CA ASN A 250 15.20 -17.15 0.46
C ASN A 250 15.46 -16.62 -0.96
N ARG A 251 15.58 -17.54 -1.93
CA ARG A 251 15.62 -17.22 -3.37
C ARG A 251 14.21 -16.94 -3.89
N SER A 252 13.57 -15.89 -3.37
CA SER A 252 12.27 -15.46 -3.88
C SER A 252 12.41 -14.85 -5.28
N PHE A 253 11.32 -14.87 -6.06
CA PHE A 253 11.27 -14.22 -7.37
C PHE A 253 11.75 -12.76 -7.28
N GLY A 254 11.18 -11.97 -6.37
CA GLY A 254 11.57 -10.57 -6.19
C GLY A 254 13.05 -10.36 -5.89
N ARG A 255 13.67 -11.22 -5.05
CA ARG A 255 15.11 -11.15 -4.78
C ARG A 255 15.91 -11.43 -6.04
N MET A 256 15.59 -12.52 -6.74
CA MET A 256 16.34 -12.94 -7.92
C MET A 256 16.24 -11.89 -9.03
N THR A 257 15.04 -11.36 -9.29
CA THR A 257 14.82 -10.29 -10.27
C THR A 257 15.66 -9.06 -9.94
N SER A 258 15.60 -8.57 -8.69
CA SER A 258 16.36 -7.39 -8.29
C SER A 258 17.89 -7.60 -8.31
N LEU A 259 18.38 -8.78 -7.93
CA LEU A 259 19.82 -9.06 -7.98
C LEU A 259 20.33 -9.18 -9.41
N VAL A 260 19.65 -9.94 -10.27
CA VAL A 260 20.00 -10.07 -11.68
C VAL A 260 20.04 -8.70 -12.36
N PHE A 261 19.06 -7.86 -12.06
CA PHE A 261 19.03 -6.49 -12.55
C PHE A 261 20.24 -5.67 -12.08
N LEU A 262 20.51 -5.65 -10.78
CA LEU A 262 21.64 -4.89 -10.21
C LEU A 262 23.01 -5.38 -10.66
N GLU A 263 23.11 -6.63 -11.13
CA GLU A 263 24.32 -7.27 -11.66
C GLU A 263 24.48 -7.03 -13.16
N ARG A 264 23.41 -7.15 -13.95
CA ARG A 264 23.47 -7.19 -15.42
C ARG A 264 23.02 -5.91 -16.12
N MET A 265 22.45 -4.94 -15.41
CA MET A 265 21.95 -3.71 -16.00
C MET A 265 22.98 -3.00 -16.89
N GLY A 266 24.25 -2.93 -16.45
CA GLY A 266 25.28 -2.22 -17.23
C GLY A 266 25.48 -2.83 -18.61
N ASP A 267 25.62 -4.16 -18.67
CA ASP A 267 25.78 -4.89 -19.92
C ASP A 267 24.49 -4.82 -20.76
N ALA A 268 23.33 -4.96 -20.11
CA ALA A 268 22.04 -4.88 -20.78
C ALA A 268 21.79 -3.50 -21.42
N TRP A 269 22.17 -2.39 -20.77
CA TRP A 269 22.05 -1.06 -21.37
C TRP A 269 23.07 -0.81 -22.46
N ALA A 270 24.27 -1.40 -22.38
CA ALA A 270 25.23 -1.32 -23.48
C ALA A 270 24.73 -2.03 -24.75
N GLU A 271 24.02 -3.16 -24.58
CA GLU A 271 23.46 -3.94 -25.68
C GLU A 271 22.14 -3.36 -26.21
N TRP A 272 21.18 -3.09 -25.33
CA TRP A 272 19.81 -2.73 -25.69
C TRP A 272 19.55 -1.22 -25.71
N GLY A 273 20.38 -0.42 -25.05
CA GLY A 273 20.22 1.03 -24.99
C GLY A 273 20.09 1.67 -26.38
N PRO A 274 21.02 1.40 -27.32
CA PRO A 274 20.90 1.93 -28.68
C PRO A 274 19.61 1.52 -29.40
N ILE A 275 19.17 0.27 -29.22
CA ILE A 275 17.92 -0.26 -29.82
C ILE A 275 16.70 0.48 -29.26
N VAL A 276 16.66 0.70 -27.94
CA VAL A 276 15.57 1.42 -27.29
C VAL A 276 15.53 2.87 -27.76
N THR A 277 16.68 3.55 -27.86
CA THR A 277 16.76 4.92 -28.37
C THR A 277 16.35 5.01 -29.83
N GLU A 278 16.83 4.12 -30.70
CA GLU A 278 16.42 4.07 -32.12
C GLU A 278 14.92 3.82 -32.26
N TRP A 279 14.35 2.96 -31.42
CA TRP A 279 12.92 2.69 -31.40
C TRP A 279 12.12 3.92 -30.93
N GLN A 280 12.57 4.62 -29.89
CA GLN A 280 11.97 5.89 -29.43
C GLN A 280 12.00 6.97 -30.51
N GLU A 281 13.14 7.13 -31.20
CA GLU A 281 13.29 8.05 -32.33
C GLU A 281 12.36 7.67 -33.49
N SER A 282 12.22 6.38 -33.78
CA SER A 282 11.31 5.88 -34.82
C SER A 282 9.84 6.15 -34.50
N VAL A 283 9.46 6.04 -33.22
CA VAL A 283 8.13 6.40 -32.73
C VAL A 283 7.91 7.91 -32.85
N ALA A 284 8.89 8.74 -32.46
CA ALA A 284 8.82 10.19 -32.59
C ALA A 284 8.72 10.66 -34.06
N VAL A 285 9.40 9.98 -34.99
CA VAL A 285 9.28 10.22 -36.43
C VAL A 285 7.88 9.86 -36.93
N PHE A 286 7.34 8.71 -36.52
CA PHE A 286 5.96 8.34 -36.82
C PHE A 286 4.96 9.37 -36.28
N GLU A 287 5.16 9.86 -35.05
CA GLU A 287 4.35 10.93 -34.46
C GLU A 287 4.39 12.23 -35.26
N SER A 288 5.57 12.65 -35.72
CA SER A 288 5.73 13.85 -36.54
C SER A 288 5.03 13.77 -37.91
N SER A 289 4.71 12.55 -38.36
CA SER A 289 3.96 12.29 -39.60
C SER A 289 2.44 12.23 -39.40
N LEU A 290 1.98 12.19 -38.15
CA LEU A 290 0.56 12.34 -37.82
C LEU A 290 0.16 13.82 -37.96
N PRO A 291 -1.11 14.11 -38.32
CA PRO A 291 -1.58 15.50 -38.37
C PRO A 291 -1.31 16.18 -37.02
N PRO A 292 -0.89 17.46 -37.02
CA PRO A 292 -0.57 18.16 -35.78
C PRO A 292 -1.78 18.10 -34.84
N PRO A 293 -1.56 17.81 -33.55
CA PRO A 293 -2.64 17.87 -32.58
C PRO A 293 -3.25 19.27 -32.64
N VAL A 294 -4.58 19.34 -32.83
CA VAL A 294 -5.33 20.59 -32.80
C VAL A 294 -4.98 21.32 -31.50
N ASP A 295 -4.50 22.56 -31.61
CA ASP A 295 -4.01 23.40 -30.50
C ASP A 295 -4.81 23.13 -29.23
N VAL A 296 -4.16 22.45 -28.29
CA VAL A 296 -4.68 22.29 -26.94
C VAL A 296 -4.45 23.65 -26.29
N PRO A 297 -5.47 24.33 -25.76
CA PRO A 297 -5.23 25.46 -24.88
C PRO A 297 -4.26 24.99 -23.82
N ASN A 298 -3.14 25.69 -23.66
CA ASN A 298 -2.14 25.43 -22.63
C ASN A 298 -2.74 25.82 -21.26
N ASP A 299 -3.76 25.06 -20.88
CA ASP A 299 -4.58 25.25 -19.72
C ASP A 299 -4.33 24.03 -18.84
N ASP A 300 -3.50 24.22 -17.83
CA ASP A 300 -3.21 23.25 -16.76
C ASP A 300 -4.46 22.97 -15.89
N SER A 301 -5.66 23.35 -16.34
CA SER A 301 -6.92 23.15 -15.66
C SER A 301 -7.46 21.73 -15.84
N GLU A 302 -8.30 21.35 -14.88
CA GLU A 302 -9.04 20.09 -14.86
C GLU A 302 -9.96 19.89 -16.08
N GLU A 303 -10.37 20.96 -16.76
CA GLU A 303 -11.18 20.92 -17.98
C GLU A 303 -10.36 20.46 -19.19
N GLY A 304 -9.10 20.90 -19.29
CA GLY A 304 -8.17 20.44 -20.35
C GLY A 304 -7.93 18.93 -20.28
N TYR A 305 -7.82 18.37 -19.07
CA TYR A 305 -7.65 16.94 -18.85
C TYR A 305 -8.91 16.12 -19.13
N LEU A 306 -10.11 16.61 -18.77
CA LEU A 306 -11.37 15.93 -19.09
C LEU A 306 -11.60 15.89 -20.60
N ALA A 307 -11.31 16.98 -21.29
CA ALA A 307 -11.34 17.04 -22.75
C ALA A 307 -10.32 16.08 -23.39
N TRP A 308 -9.13 15.90 -22.81
CA TRP A 308 -8.15 14.90 -23.24
C TRP A 308 -8.63 13.47 -23.00
N SER A 309 -9.14 13.15 -21.80
CA SER A 309 -9.62 11.81 -21.44
C SER A 309 -10.78 11.39 -22.35
N GLU A 310 -11.71 12.30 -22.63
CA GLU A 310 -12.81 12.07 -23.55
C GLU A 310 -12.31 11.87 -24.99
N ARG A 311 -11.30 12.63 -25.44
CA ARG A 311 -10.68 12.46 -26.76
C ARG A 311 -9.92 11.13 -26.91
N VAL A 312 -9.14 10.71 -25.92
CA VAL A 312 -8.42 9.42 -25.93
C VAL A 312 -9.41 8.27 -25.93
N ASN A 313 -10.47 8.35 -25.11
CA ASN A 313 -11.53 7.35 -25.09
C ASN A 313 -12.28 7.30 -26.43
N ASN A 314 -12.54 8.44 -27.08
CA ASN A 314 -13.17 8.51 -28.39
C ASN A 314 -12.27 8.02 -29.53
N ALA A 315 -10.96 8.29 -29.49
CA ALA A 315 -9.99 7.81 -30.46
C ALA A 315 -9.83 6.28 -30.41
N VAL A 316 -9.89 5.70 -29.21
CA VAL A 316 -9.87 4.25 -29.00
C VAL A 316 -11.22 3.60 -29.36
N ALA A 317 -12.34 4.27 -29.11
CA ALA A 317 -13.68 3.77 -29.45
C ALA A 317 -13.99 3.81 -30.96
N ALA A 318 -13.34 4.69 -31.72
CA ALA A 318 -13.56 4.84 -33.18
C ALA A 318 -12.90 3.72 -34.01
N GLU A 319 -11.93 2.99 -33.48
CA GLU A 319 -11.24 1.89 -34.17
C GLU A 319 -11.57 0.56 -33.46
N GLY A 320 -12.73 -0.02 -33.79
CA GLY A 320 -13.19 -1.26 -33.20
C GLY A 320 -12.22 -2.44 -33.39
N SER A 321 -11.92 -3.14 -32.28
CA SER A 321 -11.70 -4.60 -32.19
C SER A 321 -10.82 -5.31 -33.24
N ASN A 322 -9.88 -4.63 -33.89
CA ASN A 322 -8.83 -5.30 -34.66
C ASN A 322 -7.50 -4.92 -34.03
N GLY A 323 -6.87 -5.90 -33.38
CA GLY A 323 -5.56 -5.76 -32.73
C GLY A 323 -4.45 -5.53 -33.76
N ASP A 324 -4.42 -4.35 -34.36
CA ASP A 324 -3.37 -3.91 -35.26
C ASP A 324 -2.22 -3.27 -34.47
N ASP A 325 -0.99 -3.51 -34.94
CA ASP A 325 0.30 -3.07 -34.38
C ASP A 325 0.41 -1.53 -34.30
N THR A 326 -0.51 -0.81 -34.92
CA THR A 326 -0.61 0.66 -34.91
C THR A 326 -1.28 1.23 -33.66
N SER A 327 -2.20 0.50 -33.01
CA SER A 327 -2.94 0.99 -31.84
C SER A 327 -2.05 1.18 -30.61
N TRP A 328 -1.19 0.19 -30.34
CA TRP A 328 -0.26 0.24 -29.23
C TRP A 328 0.87 1.24 -29.47
N ARG A 329 1.34 1.39 -30.73
CA ARG A 329 2.33 2.41 -31.09
C ARG A 329 1.79 3.80 -30.85
N LYS A 330 0.53 4.07 -31.22
CA LYS A 330 -0.14 5.35 -30.90
C LYS A 330 -0.32 5.55 -29.39
N ALA A 331 -0.72 4.52 -28.63
CA ALA A 331 -0.87 4.64 -27.18
C ALA A 331 0.48 4.88 -26.47
N MET A 332 1.53 4.16 -26.87
CA MET A 332 2.89 4.33 -26.33
C MET A 332 3.55 5.63 -26.80
N ALA A 333 3.23 6.12 -28.00
CA ALA A 333 3.57 7.45 -28.47
C ALA A 333 2.97 8.53 -27.56
N GLU A 334 1.66 8.50 -27.33
CA GLU A 334 0.98 9.45 -26.45
C GLU A 334 1.51 9.39 -24.99
N VAL A 335 1.83 8.19 -24.49
CA VAL A 335 2.44 7.98 -23.16
C VAL A 335 3.91 8.42 -23.14
N GLY A 336 4.65 8.23 -24.24
CA GLY A 336 6.07 8.57 -24.39
C GLY A 336 6.34 10.07 -24.50
N LYS A 337 5.32 10.88 -24.77
CA LYS A 337 5.39 12.36 -24.77
C LYS A 337 5.62 12.97 -23.39
N PHE A 338 5.34 12.22 -22.32
CA PHE A 338 5.43 12.73 -20.96
C PHE A 338 6.87 12.65 -20.45
N THR A 339 7.44 13.80 -20.17
CA THR A 339 8.62 13.95 -19.31
C THR A 339 8.33 13.41 -17.90
N SER A 340 9.37 13.11 -17.13
CA SER A 340 9.21 12.72 -15.72
C SER A 340 8.38 13.74 -14.92
N ALA A 341 8.45 15.04 -15.27
CA ALA A 341 7.70 16.10 -14.59
C ALA A 341 6.20 16.08 -14.93
N GLU A 342 5.85 15.80 -16.19
CA GLU A 342 4.45 15.70 -16.62
C GLU A 342 3.79 14.43 -16.07
N TRP A 343 4.55 13.33 -15.96
CA TRP A 343 4.12 12.16 -15.22
C TRP A 343 3.82 12.48 -13.75
N ASP A 344 4.74 13.17 -13.06
CA ASP A 344 4.54 13.54 -11.66
C ASP A 344 3.27 14.41 -11.47
N SER A 345 3.01 15.35 -12.38
CA SER A 345 1.78 16.17 -12.38
C SER A 345 0.51 15.32 -12.56
N LEU A 346 0.50 14.41 -13.53
CA LEU A 346 -0.63 13.52 -13.81
C LEU A 346 -0.93 12.56 -12.64
N VAL A 347 0.14 12.09 -11.98
CA VAL A 347 0.04 11.25 -10.80
C VAL A 347 -0.52 12.02 -9.61
N GLU A 348 -0.18 13.29 -9.46
CA GLU A 348 -0.70 14.15 -8.38
C GLU A 348 -2.19 14.48 -8.56
N MET A 349 -2.64 14.70 -9.80
CA MET A 349 -4.04 15.01 -10.12
C MET A 349 -5.05 13.87 -9.87
N ASN A 350 -4.55 12.63 -9.77
CA ASN A 350 -5.36 11.41 -9.59
C ASN A 350 -5.25 10.83 -8.19
N ARG A 351 -5.00 11.65 -7.17
CA ARG A 351 -4.91 11.20 -5.77
C ARG A 351 -6.01 11.79 -4.90
N CYS A 352 -6.52 10.97 -3.99
CA CYS A 352 -7.38 11.44 -2.92
C CYS A 352 -6.66 12.52 -2.10
N ALA A 353 -7.27 13.68 -1.92
CA ALA A 353 -6.66 14.80 -1.20
C ALA A 353 -6.28 14.44 0.24
N TRP A 354 -7.07 13.58 0.90
CA TRP A 354 -6.84 13.18 2.28
C TRP A 354 -5.84 12.02 2.44
N CYS A 355 -6.17 10.86 1.88
CA CYS A 355 -5.39 9.64 2.07
C CYS A 355 -4.31 9.44 1.02
N ARG A 356 -4.30 10.24 -0.05
CA ARG A 356 -3.30 10.20 -1.14
C ARG A 356 -3.29 8.89 -1.93
N THR A 357 -4.32 8.05 -1.81
CA THR A 357 -4.52 6.87 -2.65
C THR A 357 -4.73 7.33 -4.10
N PRO A 358 -3.92 6.84 -5.06
CA PRO A 358 -4.20 7.03 -6.49
C PRO A 358 -5.50 6.32 -6.88
N SER A 359 -6.38 6.98 -7.62
CA SER A 359 -7.57 6.38 -8.22
C SER A 359 -8.14 7.31 -9.28
N VAL A 360 -8.75 6.74 -10.31
CA VAL A 360 -9.53 7.51 -11.30
C VAL A 360 -11.00 7.65 -10.95
N VAL A 361 -11.48 6.88 -9.97
CA VAL A 361 -12.89 6.89 -9.53
C VAL A 361 -13.08 7.82 -8.32
N LEU A 362 -12.22 8.82 -8.17
CA LEU A 362 -12.31 9.78 -7.08
C LEU A 362 -13.53 10.68 -7.27
N LYS A 363 -14.24 10.90 -6.17
CA LYS A 363 -15.42 11.75 -6.12
C LYS A 363 -14.98 13.19 -5.90
N LYS A 364 -15.39 14.09 -6.80
CA LYS A 364 -15.18 15.53 -6.61
C LYS A 364 -15.89 16.02 -5.35
N CYS A 365 -15.32 17.05 -4.74
CA CYS A 365 -16.03 17.83 -3.74
C CYS A 365 -17.37 18.32 -4.33
N ARG A 366 -18.39 18.49 -3.48
CA ARG A 366 -19.67 19.08 -3.91
C ARG A 366 -19.58 20.60 -4.08
N GLY A 367 -18.62 21.26 -3.44
CA GLY A 367 -18.26 22.63 -3.79
C GLY A 367 -17.57 22.65 -5.14
N GLN A 368 -17.56 23.80 -5.84
CA GLN A 368 -17.02 23.88 -7.21
C GLN A 368 -15.50 23.71 -7.31
N CYS A 369 -14.81 23.35 -6.23
CA CYS A 369 -13.37 23.14 -6.21
C CYS A 369 -12.96 21.80 -6.85
N SER A 370 -11.76 21.77 -7.44
CA SER A 370 -11.17 20.61 -8.13
C SER A 370 -10.67 19.48 -7.20
N THR A 371 -10.97 19.53 -5.91
CA THR A 371 -10.48 18.55 -4.93
C THR A 371 -11.28 17.25 -5.00
N LYS A 372 -10.57 16.10 -4.99
CA LYS A 372 -11.15 14.76 -5.16
C LYS A 372 -10.87 13.84 -3.97
N TYR A 373 -11.79 12.92 -3.68
CA TYR A 373 -11.73 12.01 -2.53
C TYR A 373 -12.11 10.58 -2.91
N CYS A 374 -11.56 9.58 -2.24
CA CYS A 374 -12.01 8.18 -2.41
C CYS A 374 -13.49 8.03 -2.04
N ASP A 375 -13.90 8.67 -0.94
CA ASP A 375 -15.24 8.57 -0.39
C ASP A 375 -15.61 9.76 0.51
N LYS A 376 -16.84 9.73 1.04
CA LYS A 376 -17.37 10.73 1.97
C LYS A 376 -16.57 10.80 3.28
N THR A 377 -15.95 9.70 3.71
CA THR A 377 -15.13 9.65 4.93
C THR A 377 -13.87 10.46 4.73
N CYS A 378 -13.16 10.27 3.62
CA CYS A 378 -11.98 11.06 3.28
C CYS A 378 -12.32 12.55 3.17
N GLN A 379 -13.43 12.89 2.51
CA GLN A 379 -13.90 14.27 2.41
C GLN A 379 -14.19 14.88 3.79
N LYS A 380 -14.89 14.15 4.67
CA LYS A 380 -15.19 14.62 6.03
C LYS A 380 -13.94 14.84 6.87
N GLN A 381 -12.94 13.96 6.72
CA GLN A 381 -11.67 14.05 7.45
C GLN A 381 -10.79 15.21 6.97
N ASP A 382 -10.81 15.54 5.68
CA ASP A 382 -10.06 16.68 5.14
C ASP A 382 -10.81 18.01 5.22
N TRP A 383 -12.13 17.99 5.48
CA TRP A 383 -12.94 19.19 5.55
C TRP A 383 -12.37 20.32 6.44
N PRO A 384 -11.78 20.05 7.63
CA PRO A 384 -11.19 21.11 8.46
C PRO A 384 -10.08 21.91 7.77
N SER A 385 -9.26 21.25 6.94
CA SER A 385 -8.21 21.89 6.12
C SER A 385 -8.76 22.46 4.82
N HIS A 386 -9.62 21.70 4.15
CA HIS A 386 -10.13 22.01 2.82
C HIS A 386 -11.15 23.16 2.80
N LYS A 387 -11.92 23.34 3.87
CA LYS A 387 -13.06 24.29 3.92
C LYS A 387 -12.69 25.69 3.42
N LYS A 388 -11.55 26.24 3.87
CA LYS A 388 -11.11 27.59 3.47
C LYS A 388 -10.88 27.69 1.97
N VAL A 389 -10.12 26.74 1.41
CA VAL A 389 -9.82 26.66 -0.02
C VAL A 389 -11.11 26.50 -0.84
N CYS A 390 -12.07 25.73 -0.35
CA CYS A 390 -13.35 25.53 -1.01
C CYS A 390 -14.23 26.79 -0.99
N GLU A 391 -14.23 27.54 0.12
CA GLU A 391 -15.01 28.78 0.27
C GLU A 391 -14.44 29.90 -0.60
N ASP A 392 -13.11 30.06 -0.63
CA ASP A 392 -12.43 31.04 -1.48
C ASP A 392 -12.73 30.80 -2.97
N TYR A 393 -12.74 29.53 -3.41
CA TYR A 393 -13.06 29.17 -4.79
C TYR A 393 -14.51 29.53 -5.18
N ASN A 394 -15.47 29.29 -4.29
CA ASN A 394 -16.88 29.64 -4.54
C ASN A 394 -17.16 31.15 -4.53
N GLY A 395 -16.24 31.97 -4.00
CA GLY A 395 -16.34 33.43 -4.00
C GLY A 395 -15.71 34.14 -5.20
N THR A 396 -15.10 33.39 -6.12
CA THR A 396 -14.35 33.92 -7.27
C THR A 396 -15.12 33.79 -8.61
N ILE A 397 -16.45 33.62 -8.56
CA ILE A 397 -17.33 33.54 -9.75
C ILE A 397 -18.21 34.78 -9.83
#